data_AF-A0A3M7NR56-F1
#
_entry.id   AF-A0A3M7NR56-F1
#
_cell.length_a   1.000
_cell.length_b   1.000
_cell.length_c   1.000
_cell.angle_alpha   90.00
_cell.angle_beta   90.00
_cell.angle_gamma   90.00
#
_symmetry.space_group_name_H-M   'P 1'
#
loop_
_entity.id
_entity.type
_entity.pdbx_description
1 polymer ?
#
loop_
_entity_poly.entity_id
_entity_poly.type
_entity_poly.pdbx_seq_one_letter_code
_entity_poly.pdbx_strand_id
1 'polypeptide(L)'
;MAAASLARLAGRHTTKRLCLGPTSTSFQPISVNRQKGFLSRYISGSTRRNATPLGEPHGTKLIETDSNFVPLEASDAPPTDKKDAQDSNKTADLNPEDVYETRKVRHYTVNFGPQHPAAHGVLRLILELNGEEIVRADPHVGLLHRGTEKLIEYKTYLQALPYFDRFDYVSMMTNEQCFSLAVEKLLNIEIPERAKWIRTLFGEITRILNHLMSILSHAMDVGALTPFLWGFEEREKLMEFYERVSGARLHAAYVRPGGVSQDIPLGLLDDIYAWATQFGDRIDETEELLTDNRIWIGRTKDVGVVSAADALNYSFSGVMLRGSGVPWDIRKSQPYDAYDKVEFDVPVGVNGDCYDRYLCRMEEFRQSLRIIFQCLNKMPAGPVKVEDYKIAPPPRAAMKENMEALIHHFLLFTKGYTVPPGETYSAIEAPKGEMGVFIVSDGSERPYRCKVRAPGFAHLGAMDQISRGHLLADAVAIIGTLDLISIVDQIESKKKVKKLHDVANAPDTAIHRKS
;
A
#
# COMPACT_ATOMS: atom_id res chain seq x y z
N MET A 1 68.07 21.68 -15.89
CA MET A 1 69.11 20.92 -16.61
C MET A 1 68.69 19.46 -16.66
N ALA A 2 68.68 18.88 -17.87
CA ALA A 2 68.63 17.45 -18.25
C ALA A 2 67.51 16.58 -17.63
N ALA A 3 66.46 16.12 -18.32
CA ALA A 3 66.28 15.48 -19.63
C ALA A 3 66.85 14.05 -19.74
N ALA A 4 65.91 13.09 -19.91
CA ALA A 4 65.95 11.89 -20.76
C ALA A 4 66.93 10.75 -20.33
N SER A 5 66.72 9.45 -20.59
CA SER A 5 66.11 8.79 -21.75
C SER A 5 66.06 7.25 -21.60
N LEU A 6 65.16 6.61 -22.38
CA LEU A 6 65.28 5.33 -23.11
C LEU A 6 65.53 4.01 -22.32
N ALA A 7 64.59 3.06 -22.20
CA ALA A 7 63.93 2.20 -23.20
C ALA A 7 64.75 0.99 -23.72
N ARG A 8 64.12 -0.20 -23.62
CA ARG A 8 64.24 -1.47 -24.39
C ARG A 8 65.43 -2.42 -24.14
N LEU A 9 65.11 -3.66 -23.74
CA LEU A 9 65.05 -4.88 -24.60
C LEU A 9 64.45 -6.03 -23.75
N ALA A 10 63.27 -6.58 -24.07
CA ALA A 10 63.07 -7.81 -24.88
C ALA A 10 63.76 -9.06 -24.28
N GLY A 11 63.13 -10.19 -24.00
CA GLY A 11 61.77 -10.69 -24.16
C GLY A 11 61.80 -12.20 -23.90
N ARG A 12 60.70 -12.80 -23.43
CA ARG A 12 60.45 -14.24 -23.56
C ARG A 12 58.92 -14.51 -23.57
N HIS A 13 58.46 -14.90 -24.77
CA HIS A 13 57.28 -15.70 -25.15
C HIS A 13 55.86 -15.15 -24.81
N THR A 14 55.01 -14.71 -25.75
CA THR A 14 54.23 -15.44 -26.80
C THR A 14 53.52 -16.69 -26.23
N THR A 15 52.19 -16.92 -26.29
CA THR A 15 51.19 -16.60 -27.33
C THR A 15 49.77 -16.98 -26.84
N LYS A 16 48.77 -16.48 -27.57
CA LYS A 16 47.31 -16.60 -27.45
C LYS A 16 46.73 -18.04 -27.57
N ARG A 17 45.46 -18.13 -27.11
CA ARG A 17 44.26 -18.77 -27.71
C ARG A 17 43.87 -20.22 -27.34
N LEU A 18 42.55 -20.33 -27.15
CA LEU A 18 41.59 -21.38 -27.61
C LEU A 18 41.19 -22.53 -26.67
N CYS A 19 39.90 -22.83 -26.85
CA CYS A 19 38.99 -23.73 -26.15
C CYS A 19 39.36 -25.22 -26.27
N LEU A 20 38.90 -26.03 -25.29
CA LEU A 20 38.27 -27.36 -25.38
C LEU A 20 38.48 -28.12 -24.06
N GLY A 21 37.41 -28.76 -23.54
CA GLY A 21 37.41 -29.47 -22.26
C GLY A 21 38.05 -30.87 -22.31
N PRO A 22 37.96 -31.66 -21.23
CA PRO A 22 38.25 -33.08 -21.30
C PRO A 22 36.98 -33.93 -21.08
N THR A 23 36.75 -34.82 -22.03
CA THR A 23 35.85 -35.98 -21.97
C THR A 23 36.58 -37.19 -21.39
N SER A 24 35.86 -37.96 -20.56
CA SER A 24 35.78 -39.45 -20.50
C SER A 24 37.07 -40.26 -20.20
N THR A 25 37.08 -41.45 -19.59
CA THR A 25 36.22 -42.65 -19.72
C THR A 25 36.47 -43.65 -18.58
N SER A 26 35.44 -44.44 -18.25
CA SER A 26 35.44 -45.91 -18.05
C SER A 26 34.06 -46.28 -17.49
N PHE A 27 33.28 -47.28 -17.94
CA PHE A 27 33.38 -48.32 -18.95
C PHE A 27 31.90 -48.76 -19.23
N GLN A 28 31.59 -49.17 -20.46
CA GLN A 28 30.32 -49.73 -20.96
C GLN A 28 30.40 -51.29 -21.06
N PRO A 29 29.46 -52.12 -21.61
CA PRO A 29 28.06 -51.94 -22.10
C PRO A 29 27.06 -53.15 -21.85
N ILE A 30 25.83 -53.06 -22.42
CA ILE A 30 25.06 -54.08 -23.22
C ILE A 30 23.60 -54.46 -22.77
N SER A 31 22.63 -53.98 -23.59
CA SER A 31 21.33 -54.55 -24.06
C SER A 31 20.16 -54.79 -23.05
N VAL A 32 18.84 -54.70 -23.35
CA VAL A 32 18.01 -54.91 -24.56
C VAL A 32 16.70 -54.09 -24.47
N ASN A 33 16.31 -53.45 -25.59
CA ASN A 33 14.98 -53.18 -26.18
C ASN A 33 13.64 -53.14 -25.37
N ARG A 34 12.91 -52.01 -25.59
CA ARG A 34 11.46 -51.87 -25.92
C ARG A 34 10.38 -52.25 -24.88
N GLN A 35 9.73 -51.24 -24.28
CA GLN A 35 8.31 -50.88 -24.45
C GLN A 35 7.78 -49.91 -23.35
N LYS A 36 7.03 -48.90 -23.83
CA LYS A 36 5.98 -48.07 -23.20
C LYS A 36 5.79 -48.07 -21.66
N GLY A 37 5.70 -46.89 -21.06
CA GLY A 37 5.04 -46.75 -19.75
C GLY A 37 5.10 -45.37 -19.07
N PHE A 38 4.06 -44.55 -19.28
CA PHE A 38 3.38 -43.66 -18.31
C PHE A 38 4.18 -42.80 -17.32
N LEU A 39 4.17 -41.47 -17.55
CA LEU A 39 4.27 -40.45 -16.51
C LEU A 39 2.87 -39.97 -16.10
N SER A 40 2.49 -40.25 -14.86
CA SER A 40 1.27 -39.81 -14.19
C SER A 40 1.54 -38.49 -13.46
N ARG A 41 0.76 -37.45 -13.77
CA ARG A 41 0.59 -36.25 -12.93
C ARG A 41 -0.93 -36.00 -12.82
N TYR A 42 -1.48 -36.26 -11.64
CA TYR A 42 -2.91 -36.10 -11.33
C TYR A 42 -3.26 -34.61 -11.15
N ILE A 43 -4.35 -34.20 -11.82
CA ILE A 43 -5.03 -32.91 -11.69
C ILE A 43 -6.44 -33.22 -11.17
N SER A 44 -6.85 -32.59 -10.06
CA SER A 44 -8.26 -32.36 -9.69
C SER A 44 -8.64 -30.97 -10.22
N GLY A 45 -9.74 -30.66 -10.89
CA GLY A 45 -11.03 -31.31 -11.08
C GLY A 45 -12.08 -30.18 -11.09
N SER A 46 -12.36 -29.60 -12.27
CA SER A 46 -13.55 -28.77 -12.49
C SER A 46 -14.17 -29.13 -13.83
N THR A 47 -15.48 -29.40 -13.79
CA THR A 47 -16.29 -29.93 -14.89
C THR A 47 -16.48 -28.89 -15.99
N ARG A 48 -16.01 -29.18 -17.22
CA ARG A 48 -16.35 -28.42 -18.43
C ARG A 48 -17.76 -28.78 -18.90
N ARG A 49 -18.61 -27.79 -19.15
CA ARG A 49 -19.80 -27.93 -19.99
C ARG A 49 -19.34 -27.93 -21.45
N ASN A 50 -19.65 -28.99 -22.21
CA ASN A 50 -19.33 -29.11 -23.62
C ASN A 50 -20.31 -28.31 -24.48
N ALA A 51 -19.79 -27.57 -25.46
CA ALA A 51 -20.56 -26.96 -26.54
C ALA A 51 -20.94 -28.01 -27.59
N THR A 52 -22.11 -27.85 -28.22
CA THR A 52 -22.61 -28.72 -29.30
C THR A 52 -21.86 -28.46 -30.62
N PRO A 53 -21.56 -29.49 -31.43
CA PRO A 53 -20.71 -29.36 -32.61
C PRO A 53 -21.43 -28.68 -33.79
N LEU A 54 -20.76 -27.70 -34.40
CA LEU A 54 -21.14 -27.07 -35.68
C LEU A 54 -20.77 -28.02 -36.84
N GLY A 55 -21.71 -28.18 -37.78
CA GLY A 55 -21.54 -28.96 -39.02
C GLY A 55 -20.51 -28.37 -39.99
N GLU A 56 -20.11 -29.20 -40.95
CA GLU A 56 -18.93 -29.09 -41.84
C GLU A 56 -18.77 -27.75 -42.59
N PRO A 57 -17.51 -27.33 -42.88
CA PRO A 57 -17.22 -26.02 -43.47
C PRO A 57 -17.53 -25.99 -44.97
N HIS A 58 -18.55 -25.21 -45.36
CA HIS A 58 -18.78 -24.85 -46.77
C HIS A 58 -18.16 -23.48 -47.06
N GLY A 59 -17.21 -23.46 -48.00
CA GLY A 59 -16.53 -22.25 -48.45
C GLY A 59 -17.48 -21.24 -49.08
N THR A 60 -17.15 -19.96 -48.96
CA THR A 60 -17.94 -18.84 -49.49
C THR A 60 -18.01 -18.89 -51.02
N LYS A 61 -19.23 -18.88 -51.56
CA LYS A 61 -19.53 -18.80 -52.99
C LYS A 61 -20.36 -17.54 -53.25
N LEU A 62 -19.89 -16.63 -54.10
CA LEU A 62 -20.66 -15.48 -54.58
C LEU A 62 -21.74 -15.98 -55.56
N ILE A 63 -22.96 -15.45 -55.44
CA ILE A 63 -24.10 -15.74 -56.30
C ILE A 63 -24.44 -14.46 -57.06
N GLU A 64 -24.68 -14.58 -58.37
CA GLU A 64 -25.01 -13.46 -59.25
C GLU A 64 -26.43 -12.93 -58.97
N THR A 65 -26.61 -11.62 -59.08
CA THR A 65 -27.89 -10.93 -58.89
C THR A 65 -28.70 -10.96 -60.19
N ASP A 66 -29.82 -11.68 -60.21
CA ASP A 66 -30.81 -11.61 -61.28
C ASP A 66 -31.79 -10.42 -61.11
N SER A 67 -32.30 -9.94 -62.24
CA SER A 67 -32.90 -8.62 -62.48
C SER A 67 -34.32 -8.37 -61.94
N ASN A 68 -34.86 -9.24 -61.07
CA ASN A 68 -36.24 -9.13 -60.56
C ASN A 68 -36.30 -9.16 -59.03
N PHE A 69 -35.64 -8.19 -58.39
CA PHE A 69 -35.82 -7.87 -56.97
C PHE A 69 -36.75 -6.66 -56.86
N VAL A 70 -38.01 -6.87 -56.47
CA VAL A 70 -38.98 -5.79 -56.18
C VAL A 70 -39.69 -6.07 -54.84
N PRO A 71 -39.88 -5.07 -53.96
CA PRO A 71 -40.40 -5.25 -52.60
C PRO A 71 -41.92 -5.42 -52.59
N LEU A 72 -42.44 -6.26 -51.70
CA LEU A 72 -43.88 -6.47 -51.54
C LEU A 72 -44.40 -5.79 -50.26
N GLU A 73 -45.29 -4.80 -50.46
CA GLU A 73 -46.16 -4.20 -49.45
C GLU A 73 -47.47 -4.99 -49.25
N ALA A 74 -48.18 -4.62 -48.18
CA ALA A 74 -49.31 -5.25 -47.53
C ALA A 74 -50.52 -5.63 -48.42
N SER A 75 -51.02 -6.87 -48.28
CA SER A 75 -52.47 -7.17 -48.38
C SER A 75 -52.93 -8.58 -48.02
N ASP A 76 -52.10 -9.60 -47.75
CA ASP A 76 -52.65 -10.94 -47.46
C ASP A 76 -51.87 -11.72 -46.39
N ALA A 77 -52.37 -11.68 -45.15
CA ALA A 77 -51.95 -12.51 -44.02
C ALA A 77 -53.10 -13.48 -43.63
N PRO A 78 -52.83 -14.76 -43.26
CA PRO A 78 -53.86 -15.67 -42.71
C PRO A 78 -54.22 -15.37 -41.23
N PRO A 79 -55.41 -15.78 -40.74
CA PRO A 79 -56.13 -15.09 -39.66
C PRO A 79 -55.95 -15.62 -38.21
N THR A 80 -55.77 -14.65 -37.31
CA THR A 80 -56.17 -14.48 -35.88
C THR A 80 -56.56 -15.65 -34.96
N ASP A 81 -55.89 -15.74 -33.81
CA ASP A 81 -56.49 -16.12 -32.52
C ASP A 81 -56.92 -14.83 -31.76
N LYS A 82 -58.24 -14.71 -31.54
CA LYS A 82 -58.93 -13.50 -31.05
C LYS A 82 -59.11 -13.47 -29.53
N LYS A 83 -58.03 -13.46 -28.73
CA LYS A 83 -58.17 -13.28 -27.27
C LYS A 83 -57.24 -12.25 -26.60
N ASP A 84 -56.23 -11.73 -27.28
CA ASP A 84 -55.29 -10.77 -26.66
C ASP A 84 -55.47 -9.32 -27.16
N ALA A 85 -56.52 -9.05 -27.93
CA ALA A 85 -56.73 -7.77 -28.64
C ALA A 85 -57.79 -6.85 -28.01
N GLN A 86 -58.02 -6.91 -26.70
CA GLN A 86 -58.98 -6.01 -26.03
C GLN A 86 -58.41 -5.07 -24.95
N ASP A 87 -57.12 -5.14 -24.61
CA ASP A 87 -56.57 -4.30 -23.52
C ASP A 87 -55.36 -3.41 -23.88
N SER A 88 -55.09 -3.13 -25.16
CA SER A 88 -53.96 -2.26 -25.56
C SER A 88 -54.33 -0.86 -26.08
N ASN A 89 -55.61 -0.50 -26.18
CA ASN A 89 -56.02 0.81 -26.73
C ASN A 89 -56.49 1.80 -25.67
N LYS A 90 -55.65 2.04 -24.67
CA LYS A 90 -55.65 3.29 -23.88
C LYS A 90 -54.22 3.77 -23.66
N THR A 91 -53.48 4.01 -24.74
CA THR A 91 -52.34 4.92 -24.68
C THR A 91 -52.91 6.33 -24.64
N ALA A 92 -52.95 6.90 -23.43
CA ALA A 92 -53.10 8.33 -23.25
C ALA A 92 -52.00 9.05 -24.03
N ASP A 93 -52.36 10.14 -24.69
CA ASP A 93 -51.44 11.05 -25.38
C ASP A 93 -50.31 11.46 -24.42
N LEU A 94 -49.13 10.86 -24.59
CA LEU A 94 -47.90 11.30 -23.93
C LEU A 94 -47.08 12.08 -24.94
N ASN A 95 -46.58 13.25 -24.54
CA ASN A 95 -45.86 14.15 -25.40
C ASN A 95 -44.57 13.46 -25.91
N PRO A 96 -44.09 13.75 -27.13
CA PRO A 96 -42.83 13.19 -27.64
C PRO A 96 -41.62 13.48 -26.74
N GLU A 97 -41.68 14.53 -25.93
CA GLU A 97 -40.65 14.89 -24.95
C GLU A 97 -40.56 13.88 -23.79
N ASP A 98 -41.68 13.28 -23.37
CA ASP A 98 -41.75 12.31 -22.26
C ASP A 98 -41.15 10.93 -22.63
N VAL A 99 -41.05 10.63 -23.94
CA VAL A 99 -40.49 9.37 -24.46
C VAL A 99 -38.96 9.37 -24.42
N TYR A 100 -38.32 10.54 -24.42
CA TYR A 100 -36.87 10.65 -24.28
C TYR A 100 -36.41 10.47 -22.82
N GLU A 101 -37.23 10.86 -21.84
CA GLU A 101 -36.90 10.71 -20.41
C GLU A 101 -36.92 9.26 -19.92
N THR A 102 -37.60 8.35 -20.63
CA THR A 102 -37.82 6.96 -20.20
C THR A 102 -36.93 5.91 -20.87
N ARG A 103 -35.98 6.30 -21.74
CA ARG A 103 -34.98 5.35 -22.27
C ARG A 103 -33.85 5.13 -21.26
N LYS A 104 -33.75 3.91 -20.72
CA LYS A 104 -32.61 3.47 -19.90
C LYS A 104 -31.29 3.70 -20.67
N VAL A 105 -30.53 4.70 -20.24
CA VAL A 105 -29.20 5.00 -20.77
C VAL A 105 -28.29 3.79 -20.48
N ARG A 106 -27.68 3.24 -21.53
CA ARG A 106 -26.72 2.13 -21.38
C ARG A 106 -25.37 2.72 -21.00
N HIS A 107 -24.94 2.47 -19.77
CA HIS A 107 -23.61 2.86 -19.31
C HIS A 107 -22.53 1.98 -19.97
N TYR A 108 -21.39 2.59 -20.30
CA TYR A 108 -20.23 1.90 -20.83
C TYR A 108 -19.29 1.52 -19.69
N THR A 109 -18.96 0.23 -19.56
CA THR A 109 -18.04 -0.25 -18.53
C THR A 109 -16.61 -0.24 -19.03
N VAL A 110 -15.74 0.57 -18.42
CA VAL A 110 -14.30 0.57 -18.67
C VAL A 110 -13.57 -0.11 -17.52
N ASN A 111 -12.67 -1.03 -17.85
CA ASN A 111 -11.82 -1.68 -16.87
C ASN A 111 -10.46 -0.99 -16.85
N PHE A 112 -10.22 -0.18 -15.82
CA PHE A 112 -8.90 0.34 -15.52
C PHE A 112 -8.06 -0.81 -14.95
N GLY A 113 -7.22 -1.37 -15.83
CA GLY A 113 -6.55 -2.64 -15.58
C GLY A 113 -5.40 -2.54 -14.58
N PRO A 114 -4.95 -3.68 -14.03
CA PRO A 114 -3.78 -3.74 -13.15
C PRO A 114 -2.48 -3.22 -13.77
N GLN A 115 -2.38 -3.27 -15.09
CA GLN A 115 -1.24 -2.76 -15.85
C GLN A 115 -1.57 -1.35 -16.34
N HIS A 116 -1.47 -0.37 -15.45
CA HIS A 116 -1.63 1.05 -15.79
C HIS A 116 -0.67 1.92 -14.95
N PRO A 117 0.02 2.90 -15.54
CA PRO A 117 0.97 3.76 -14.82
C PRO A 117 0.37 4.43 -13.58
N ALA A 118 -0.80 5.07 -13.73
CA ALA A 118 -1.49 5.76 -12.64
C ALA A 118 -2.15 4.85 -11.57
N ALA A 119 -2.05 3.51 -11.70
CA ALA A 119 -2.54 2.60 -10.67
C ALA A 119 -1.57 2.43 -9.49
N HIS A 120 -0.35 3.02 -9.57
CA HIS A 120 0.73 2.97 -8.57
C HIS A 120 0.84 1.62 -7.84
N GLY A 121 1.11 0.59 -8.65
CA GLY A 121 1.13 -0.80 -8.23
C GLY A 121 0.09 -1.60 -8.99
N VAL A 122 -0.81 -2.25 -8.27
CA VAL A 122 -1.76 -3.21 -8.85
C VAL A 122 -3.17 -2.92 -8.34
N LEU A 123 -3.89 -2.09 -9.08
CA LEU A 123 -5.31 -1.76 -8.83
C LEU A 123 -6.13 -2.13 -10.06
N ARG A 124 -7.28 -2.77 -9.85
CA ARG A 124 -8.28 -2.96 -10.90
C ARG A 124 -9.51 -2.15 -10.54
N LEU A 125 -9.88 -1.18 -11.36
CA LEU A 125 -10.98 -0.27 -11.08
C LEU A 125 -11.96 -0.32 -12.24
N ILE A 126 -13.17 -0.82 -11.98
CA ILE A 126 -14.25 -0.93 -12.98
C ILE A 126 -15.08 0.35 -12.88
N LEU A 127 -15.06 1.14 -13.95
CA LEU A 127 -15.82 2.37 -14.07
C LEU A 127 -17.03 2.16 -14.96
N GLU A 128 -18.20 2.60 -14.50
CA GLU A 128 -19.37 2.79 -15.34
C GLU A 128 -19.43 4.25 -15.74
N LEU A 129 -19.27 4.50 -17.05
CA LEU A 129 -19.24 5.83 -17.63
C LEU A 129 -20.55 6.13 -18.36
N ASN A 130 -20.99 7.39 -18.25
CA ASN A 130 -21.98 7.98 -19.13
C ASN A 130 -21.27 9.03 -20.01
N GLY A 131 -20.86 8.65 -21.21
CA GLY A 131 -19.93 9.45 -22.00
C GLY A 131 -18.55 9.48 -21.32
N GLU A 132 -18.15 10.65 -20.82
CA GLU A 132 -16.89 10.86 -20.08
C GLU A 132 -17.06 10.91 -18.56
N GLU A 133 -18.30 11.07 -18.08
CA GLU A 133 -18.63 11.26 -16.68
C GLU A 133 -18.76 9.91 -15.96
N ILE A 134 -18.17 9.81 -14.76
CA ILE A 134 -18.21 8.61 -13.93
C ILE A 134 -19.52 8.55 -13.15
N VAL A 135 -20.30 7.49 -13.37
CA VAL A 135 -21.54 7.22 -12.63
C VAL A 135 -21.28 6.30 -11.43
N ARG A 136 -20.38 5.33 -11.60
CA ARG A 136 -20.01 4.38 -10.55
C ARG A 136 -18.56 3.93 -10.70
N ALA A 137 -17.85 3.82 -9.59
CA ALA A 137 -16.53 3.21 -9.53
C ALA A 137 -16.51 2.01 -8.58
N ASP A 138 -16.07 0.84 -9.05
CA ASP A 138 -15.88 -0.36 -8.25
C ASP A 138 -14.39 -0.74 -8.20
N PRO A 139 -13.67 -0.38 -7.11
CA PRO A 139 -12.27 -0.74 -6.93
C PRO A 139 -12.13 -2.20 -6.45
N HIS A 140 -11.69 -3.08 -7.34
CA HIS A 140 -11.30 -4.44 -6.99
C HIS A 140 -9.87 -4.48 -6.43
N VAL A 141 -9.80 -4.67 -5.12
CA VAL A 141 -8.54 -4.91 -4.38
C VAL A 141 -8.26 -6.41 -4.19
N GLY A 142 -7.06 -6.73 -3.71
CA GLY A 142 -6.67 -8.10 -3.33
C GLY A 142 -5.61 -8.75 -4.18
N LEU A 143 -5.21 -8.12 -5.28
CA LEU A 143 -4.17 -8.64 -6.19
C LEU A 143 -2.81 -8.76 -5.48
N LEU A 144 -2.62 -8.00 -4.41
CA LEU A 144 -1.42 -8.01 -3.56
C LEU A 144 -1.72 -8.58 -2.15
N HIS A 145 -2.84 -9.27 -1.94
CA HIS A 145 -3.10 -9.94 -0.66
C HIS A 145 -2.18 -11.16 -0.50
N ARG A 146 -1.36 -11.15 0.55
CA ARG A 146 -0.40 -12.20 0.93
C ARG A 146 -0.79 -12.92 2.21
N GLY A 147 -1.83 -12.46 2.90
CA GLY A 147 -2.29 -13.05 4.17
C GLY A 147 -1.30 -12.83 5.32
N THR A 148 -0.62 -11.69 5.38
CA THR A 148 0.37 -11.39 6.44
C THR A 148 -0.22 -11.43 7.84
N GLU A 149 -1.45 -10.93 8.07
CA GLU A 149 -2.12 -11.04 9.37
C GLU A 149 -2.17 -12.50 9.86
N LYS A 150 -2.35 -13.45 8.94
CA LYS A 150 -2.36 -14.88 9.27
C LYS A 150 -0.96 -15.45 9.50
N LEU A 151 0.05 -14.92 8.80
CA LEU A 151 1.44 -15.29 9.03
C LEU A 151 1.93 -14.80 10.39
N ILE A 152 1.50 -13.61 10.81
CA ILE A 152 1.83 -13.00 12.11
C ILE A 152 1.39 -13.91 13.26
N GLU A 153 0.21 -14.54 13.19
CA GLU A 153 -0.29 -15.48 14.21
C GLU A 153 0.64 -16.69 14.45
N TYR A 154 1.50 -17.04 13.49
CA TYR A 154 2.44 -18.16 13.61
C TYR A 154 3.87 -17.74 13.97
N LYS A 155 4.10 -16.44 14.19
CA LYS A 155 5.42 -15.86 14.46
C LYS A 155 5.45 -15.22 15.83
N THR A 156 6.64 -15.07 16.42
CA THR A 156 6.81 -14.32 17.66
C THR A 156 6.74 -12.82 17.39
N TYR A 157 6.53 -11.99 18.41
CA TYR A 157 6.45 -10.53 18.25
C TYR A 157 7.65 -9.93 17.51
N LEU A 158 8.88 -10.36 17.84
CA LEU A 158 10.09 -9.90 17.16
C LEU A 158 10.18 -10.38 15.70
N GLN A 159 9.73 -11.61 15.41
CA GLN A 159 9.70 -12.14 14.05
C GLN A 159 8.57 -11.54 13.21
N ALA A 160 7.51 -11.04 13.86
CA ALA A 160 6.38 -10.39 13.22
C ALA A 160 6.68 -8.96 12.79
N LEU A 161 7.61 -8.27 13.48
CA LEU A 161 7.97 -6.89 13.22
C LEU A 161 8.23 -6.57 11.72
N PRO A 162 9.03 -7.34 10.96
CA PRO A 162 9.34 -6.98 9.57
C PRO A 162 8.16 -7.10 8.59
N TYR A 163 7.01 -7.64 9.02
CA TYR A 163 5.80 -7.55 8.21
C TYR A 163 5.27 -6.11 8.20
N PHE A 164 5.51 -5.34 9.27
CA PHE A 164 5.04 -3.96 9.37
C PHE A 164 5.77 -3.02 8.41
N ASP A 165 7.07 -3.18 8.22
CA ASP A 165 7.87 -2.44 7.23
C ASP A 165 7.40 -2.67 5.78
N ARG A 166 6.63 -3.73 5.55
CA ARG A 166 6.20 -4.21 4.22
C ARG A 166 4.71 -3.95 3.93
N PHE A 167 3.93 -3.48 4.90
CA PHE A 167 2.55 -3.07 4.66
C PHE A 167 2.53 -1.79 3.81
N ASP A 168 2.99 -0.70 4.38
CA ASP A 168 3.33 0.51 3.66
C ASP A 168 4.84 0.55 3.47
N TYR A 169 5.29 0.20 2.27
CA TYR A 169 6.71 0.09 1.92
C TYR A 169 7.37 1.45 1.63
N VAL A 170 6.65 2.56 1.79
CA VAL A 170 7.22 3.91 1.70
C VAL A 170 7.41 4.51 3.09
N SER A 171 6.55 4.18 4.05
CA SER A 171 6.69 4.62 5.44
C SER A 171 7.03 3.49 6.42
N MET A 172 8.25 2.96 6.30
CA MET A 172 8.68 1.77 7.04
C MET A 172 8.72 2.00 8.56
N MET A 173 9.43 3.03 9.03
CA MET A 173 9.66 3.24 10.47
C MET A 173 8.39 3.61 11.24
N THR A 174 7.45 4.31 10.61
CA THR A 174 6.16 4.63 11.26
C THR A 174 5.35 3.36 11.48
N ASN A 175 5.37 2.42 10.54
CA ASN A 175 4.65 1.15 10.72
C ASN A 175 5.27 0.32 11.84
N GLU A 176 6.61 0.25 11.89
CA GLU A 176 7.36 -0.38 12.98
C GLU A 176 7.04 0.28 14.33
N GLN A 177 6.93 1.61 14.36
CA GLN A 177 6.58 2.39 15.54
C GLN A 177 5.16 2.09 16.02
N CYS A 178 4.18 2.01 15.11
CA CYS A 178 2.79 1.66 15.48
C CYS A 178 2.71 0.28 16.15
N PHE A 179 3.39 -0.71 15.58
CA PHE A 179 3.45 -2.04 16.18
C PHE A 179 4.21 -2.05 17.51
N SER A 180 5.33 -1.33 17.59
CA SER A 180 6.13 -1.24 18.81
C SER A 180 5.35 -0.62 19.96
N LEU A 181 4.64 0.49 19.71
CA LEU A 181 3.79 1.15 20.71
C LEU A 181 2.64 0.26 21.19
N ALA A 182 2.02 -0.52 20.28
CA ALA A 182 0.97 -1.47 20.66
C ALA A 182 1.51 -2.56 21.60
N VAL A 183 2.69 -3.13 21.29
CA VAL A 183 3.32 -4.16 22.11
C VAL A 183 3.84 -3.57 23.43
N GLU A 184 4.40 -2.36 23.43
CA GLU A 184 4.88 -1.66 24.62
C GLU A 184 3.74 -1.34 25.58
N LYS A 185 2.57 -0.97 25.05
CA LYS A 185 1.34 -0.76 25.82
C LYS A 185 0.82 -2.06 26.46
N LEU A 186 0.92 -3.21 25.78
CA LEU A 186 0.58 -4.51 26.36
C LEU A 186 1.59 -4.96 27.43
N LEU A 187 2.87 -4.64 27.23
CA LEU A 187 3.96 -4.99 28.15
C LEU A 187 4.06 -4.05 29.36
N ASN A 188 3.35 -2.90 29.35
CA ASN A 188 3.42 -1.86 30.40
C ASN A 188 4.85 -1.41 30.70
N ILE A 189 5.63 -1.13 29.65
CA ILE A 189 7.02 -0.68 29.75
C ILE A 189 7.17 0.75 29.25
N GLU A 190 8.00 1.52 29.95
CA GLU A 190 8.43 2.84 29.51
C GLU A 190 9.78 2.77 28.81
N ILE A 191 9.86 3.48 27.69
CA ILE A 191 11.03 3.52 26.82
C ILE A 191 11.96 4.65 27.29
N PRO A 192 13.29 4.48 27.21
CA PRO A 192 14.24 5.55 27.49
C PRO A 192 13.98 6.81 26.66
N GLU A 193 14.29 7.98 27.22
CA GLU A 193 14.05 9.26 26.56
C GLU A 193 14.78 9.36 25.21
N ARG A 194 16.05 8.95 25.14
CA ARG A 194 16.82 8.99 23.89
C ARG A 194 16.16 8.19 22.78
N ALA A 195 15.61 7.01 23.08
CA ALA A 195 14.92 6.21 22.09
C ALA A 195 13.63 6.88 21.59
N LYS A 196 12.89 7.59 22.45
CA LYS A 196 11.73 8.40 22.02
C LYS A 196 12.14 9.48 21.03
N TRP A 197 13.22 10.22 21.30
CA TRP A 197 13.74 11.26 20.39
C TRP A 197 14.28 10.70 19.07
N ILE A 198 14.95 9.54 19.09
CA ILE A 198 15.38 8.86 17.86
C ILE A 198 14.16 8.46 17.02
N ARG A 199 13.13 7.89 17.64
CA ARG A 199 11.89 7.50 16.95
C ARG A 199 11.17 8.71 16.35
N THR A 200 11.08 9.83 17.06
CA THR A 200 10.47 11.04 16.50
C THR A 200 11.29 11.61 15.34
N LEU A 201 12.62 11.62 15.43
CA LEU A 201 13.50 12.06 14.35
C LEU A 201 13.29 11.22 13.08
N PHE A 202 13.39 9.88 13.18
CA PHE A 202 13.18 9.00 12.03
C PHE A 202 11.72 8.92 11.59
N GLY A 203 10.76 9.15 12.49
CA GLY A 203 9.35 9.28 12.15
C GLY A 203 9.08 10.45 11.21
N GLU A 204 9.68 11.61 11.48
CA GLU A 204 9.55 12.79 10.60
C GLU A 204 10.39 12.67 9.32
N ILE A 205 11.56 12.04 9.35
CA ILE A 205 12.29 11.69 8.10
C ILE A 205 11.43 10.75 7.23
N THR A 206 10.77 9.76 7.85
CA THR A 206 9.83 8.87 7.15
C THR A 206 8.66 9.64 6.56
N ARG A 207 8.18 10.67 7.26
CA ARG A 207 7.10 11.55 6.77
C ARG A 207 7.52 12.31 5.53
N ILE A 208 8.72 12.87 5.53
CA ILE A 208 9.31 13.52 4.35
C ILE A 208 9.46 12.51 3.20
N LEU A 209 10.02 11.32 3.46
CA LEU A 209 10.12 10.26 2.44
C LEU A 209 8.78 9.90 1.79
N ASN A 210 7.70 9.87 2.58
CA ASN A 210 6.37 9.53 2.10
C ASN A 210 5.72 10.67 1.32
N HIS A 211 5.73 11.90 1.84
CA HIS A 211 5.19 13.04 1.11
C HIS A 211 5.95 13.29 -0.20
N LEU A 212 7.28 13.04 -0.24
CA LEU A 212 8.04 13.08 -1.50
C LEU A 212 7.48 12.05 -2.48
N MET A 213 7.28 10.80 -2.08
CA MET A 213 6.68 9.80 -2.98
C MET A 213 5.27 10.20 -3.42
N SER A 214 4.43 10.66 -2.50
CA SER A 214 3.02 10.98 -2.74
C SER A 214 2.84 12.16 -3.69
N ILE A 215 3.46 13.30 -3.40
CA ILE A 215 3.31 14.52 -4.22
C ILE A 215 3.94 14.32 -5.59
N LEU A 216 5.12 13.71 -5.65
CA LEU A 216 5.84 13.55 -6.91
C LEU A 216 5.18 12.54 -7.84
N SER A 217 4.67 11.44 -7.29
CA SER A 217 3.90 10.46 -8.08
C SER A 217 2.58 11.05 -8.56
N HIS A 218 1.90 11.82 -7.71
CA HIS A 218 0.68 12.55 -8.11
C HIS A 218 0.98 13.58 -9.20
N ALA A 219 2.08 14.32 -9.09
CA ALA A 219 2.53 15.25 -10.11
C ALA A 219 2.80 14.55 -11.44
N MET A 220 3.46 13.39 -11.41
CA MET A 220 3.72 12.57 -12.61
C MET A 220 2.43 12.10 -13.27
N ASP A 221 1.46 11.62 -12.49
CA ASP A 221 0.18 11.11 -13.02
C ASP A 221 -0.63 12.18 -13.74
N VAL A 222 -0.58 13.42 -13.23
CA VAL A 222 -1.23 14.57 -13.86
C VAL A 222 -0.42 15.05 -15.08
N GLY A 223 0.89 14.80 -15.12
CA GLY A 223 1.76 14.99 -16.29
C GLY A 223 3.06 15.77 -16.03
N ALA A 224 3.34 16.21 -14.80
CA ALA A 224 4.56 16.92 -14.44
C ALA A 224 5.70 15.94 -14.09
N LEU A 225 6.65 15.77 -15.03
CA LEU A 225 7.72 14.78 -14.91
C LEU A 225 8.96 15.28 -14.14
N THR A 226 9.25 16.58 -14.17
CA THR A 226 10.50 17.13 -13.62
C THR A 226 10.59 17.08 -12.10
N PRO A 227 9.54 17.40 -11.30
CA PRO A 227 9.66 17.37 -9.84
C PRO A 227 9.96 15.96 -9.34
N PHE A 228 9.45 14.93 -10.04
CA PHE A 228 9.67 13.55 -9.68
C PHE A 228 11.15 13.18 -9.65
N LEU A 229 11.91 13.62 -10.64
CA LEU A 229 13.35 13.33 -10.71
C LEU A 229 14.12 14.08 -9.61
N TRP A 230 13.76 15.33 -9.35
CA TRP A 230 14.41 16.16 -8.32
C TRP A 230 14.18 15.60 -6.92
N GLY A 231 12.92 15.30 -6.57
CA GLY A 231 12.64 14.79 -5.24
C GLY A 231 13.10 13.35 -5.01
N PHE A 232 13.34 12.56 -6.06
CA PHE A 232 13.98 11.25 -5.91
C PHE A 232 15.47 11.35 -5.56
N GLU A 233 16.17 12.42 -5.97
CA GLU A 233 17.53 12.69 -5.50
C GLU A 233 17.56 12.90 -3.98
N GLU A 234 16.66 13.75 -3.47
CA GLU A 234 16.53 13.98 -2.02
C GLU A 234 16.10 12.72 -1.27
N ARG A 235 15.21 11.93 -1.88
CA ARG A 235 14.80 10.63 -1.34
C ARG A 235 15.97 9.66 -1.23
N GLU A 236 16.91 9.68 -2.17
CA GLU A 236 18.11 8.84 -2.14
C GLU A 236 19.04 9.22 -0.98
N LYS A 237 19.25 10.53 -0.74
CA LYS A 237 20.03 11.03 0.40
C LYS A 237 19.43 10.56 1.73
N LEU A 238 18.10 10.60 1.84
CA LEU A 238 17.40 10.08 3.03
C LEU A 238 17.53 8.55 3.19
N MET A 239 17.57 7.79 2.09
CA MET A 239 17.83 6.34 2.15
C MET A 239 19.25 6.01 2.60
N GLU A 240 20.23 6.88 2.33
CA GLU A 240 21.59 6.72 2.86
C GLU A 240 21.59 6.81 4.39
N PHE A 241 20.78 7.69 4.98
CA PHE A 241 20.62 7.76 6.44
C PHE A 241 20.02 6.47 7.00
N TYR A 242 19.07 5.84 6.29
CA TYR A 242 18.48 4.56 6.69
C TYR A 242 19.51 3.44 6.64
N GLU A 243 20.32 3.43 5.58
CA GLU A 243 21.39 2.47 5.41
C GLU A 243 22.46 2.60 6.50
N ARG A 244 22.87 3.82 6.85
CA ARG A 244 23.86 4.04 7.91
C ARG A 244 23.38 3.59 9.29
N VAL A 245 22.08 3.69 9.55
CA VAL A 245 21.49 3.39 10.86
C VAL A 245 21.12 1.92 11.02
N SER A 246 20.59 1.31 9.96
CA SER A 246 20.04 -0.05 10.01
C SER A 246 20.84 -1.08 9.20
N GLY A 247 21.63 -0.62 8.22
CA GLY A 247 22.27 -1.46 7.21
C GLY A 247 21.39 -1.76 5.99
N ALA A 248 20.15 -1.27 5.96
CA ALA A 248 19.22 -1.45 4.85
C ALA A 248 18.63 -0.10 4.40
N ARG A 249 18.41 0.03 3.09
CA ARG A 249 17.93 1.29 2.49
C ARG A 249 16.42 1.53 2.63
N LEU A 250 15.62 0.46 2.71
CA LEU A 250 14.15 0.53 2.81
C LEU A 250 13.67 -0.17 4.08
N HIS A 251 13.64 -1.51 4.08
CA HIS A 251 13.16 -2.29 5.22
C HIS A 251 14.23 -2.38 6.31
N ALA A 252 14.10 -1.54 7.34
CA ALA A 252 15.13 -1.30 8.33
C ALA A 252 15.02 -2.22 9.57
N ALA A 253 13.81 -2.62 9.98
CA ALA A 253 13.54 -3.34 11.22
C ALA A 253 14.30 -2.75 12.43
N TYR A 254 14.28 -1.41 12.51
CA TYR A 254 15.10 -0.59 13.40
C TYR A 254 14.34 -0.20 14.65
N VAL A 255 13.08 0.24 14.52
CA VAL A 255 12.20 0.52 15.64
C VAL A 255 11.64 -0.83 16.11
N ARG A 256 11.89 -1.17 17.37
CA ARG A 256 11.50 -2.46 17.95
C ARG A 256 10.71 -2.27 19.23
N PRO A 257 9.84 -3.21 19.62
CA PRO A 257 9.25 -3.18 20.96
C PRO A 257 10.36 -3.16 22.03
N GLY A 258 10.36 -2.14 22.88
CA GLY A 258 11.43 -1.88 23.86
C GLY A 258 12.45 -0.82 23.43
N GLY A 259 12.14 0.01 22.44
CA GLY A 259 12.97 1.13 21.97
C GLY A 259 13.51 0.97 20.55
N VAL A 260 14.83 0.99 20.40
CA VAL A 260 15.50 1.03 19.11
C VAL A 260 16.55 -0.07 19.00
N SER A 261 16.78 -0.60 17.79
CA SER A 261 17.69 -1.72 17.54
C SER A 261 19.15 -1.40 17.88
N GLN A 262 19.66 -0.25 17.42
CA GLN A 262 21.04 0.20 17.60
C GLN A 262 21.06 1.73 17.76
N ASP A 263 22.09 2.28 18.40
CA ASP A 263 22.23 3.74 18.50
C ASP A 263 22.65 4.34 17.15
N ILE A 264 22.47 5.65 17.02
CA ILE A 264 22.87 6.41 15.84
C ILE A 264 24.41 6.38 15.70
N PRO A 265 24.96 6.10 14.49
CA PRO A 265 26.40 6.15 14.28
C PRO A 265 26.95 7.58 14.44
N LEU A 266 28.23 7.67 14.84
CA LEU A 266 28.91 8.95 15.02
C LEU A 266 28.92 9.76 13.71
N GLY A 267 28.65 11.07 13.82
CA GLY A 267 28.62 12.01 12.69
C GLY A 267 27.28 12.10 11.93
N LEU A 268 26.33 11.17 12.14
CA LEU A 268 25.08 11.21 11.38
C LEU A 268 24.21 12.44 11.67
N LEU A 269 24.23 12.94 12.91
CA LEU A 269 23.44 14.12 13.27
C LEU A 269 23.88 15.37 12.50
N ASP A 270 25.19 15.52 12.28
CA ASP A 270 25.76 16.64 11.52
C ASP A 270 25.37 16.53 10.02
N ASP A 271 25.38 15.31 9.48
CA ASP A 271 24.98 15.05 8.10
C ASP A 271 23.48 15.32 7.86
N ILE A 272 22.62 14.92 8.82
CA ILE A 272 21.18 15.23 8.78
C ILE A 272 20.96 16.75 8.86
N TYR A 273 21.73 17.45 9.69
CA TYR A 273 21.66 18.91 9.76
C TYR A 273 22.05 19.57 8.44
N ALA A 274 23.16 19.15 7.82
CA ALA A 274 23.61 19.67 6.54
C ALA A 274 22.54 19.46 5.44
N TRP A 275 21.94 18.27 5.38
CA TRP A 275 20.83 17.99 4.47
C TRP A 275 19.60 18.87 4.76
N ALA A 276 19.18 18.99 6.02
CA ALA A 276 18.00 19.76 6.41
C ALA A 276 18.12 21.25 6.02
N THR A 277 19.33 21.82 6.04
CA THR A 277 19.54 23.22 5.60
C THR A 277 19.32 23.43 4.10
N GLN A 278 19.60 22.42 3.27
CA GLN A 278 19.46 22.49 1.81
C GLN A 278 18.08 22.05 1.34
N PHE A 279 17.40 21.19 2.11
CA PHE A 279 16.10 20.64 1.73
C PHE A 279 14.99 21.71 1.68
N GLY A 280 15.11 22.79 2.46
CA GLY A 280 14.19 23.93 2.40
C GLY A 280 14.10 24.52 0.98
N ASP A 281 15.25 24.85 0.39
CA ASP A 281 15.33 25.40 -0.97
C ASP A 281 14.74 24.43 -2.02
N ARG A 282 14.95 23.12 -1.84
CA ARG A 282 14.40 22.09 -2.73
C ARG A 282 12.87 22.01 -2.68
N ILE A 283 12.28 22.21 -1.50
CA ILE A 283 10.81 22.28 -1.37
C ILE A 283 10.30 23.50 -2.14
N ASP A 284 10.93 24.66 -1.96
CA ASP A 284 10.50 25.91 -2.59
C ASP A 284 10.62 25.84 -4.13
N GLU A 285 11.66 25.21 -4.67
CA GLU A 285 11.78 24.94 -6.11
C GLU A 285 10.66 24.04 -6.66
N THR A 286 10.25 23.02 -5.88
CA THR A 286 9.11 22.17 -6.29
C THR A 286 7.78 22.92 -6.20
N GLU A 287 7.64 23.80 -5.22
CA GLU A 287 6.45 24.63 -5.02
C GLU A 287 6.31 25.66 -6.14
N GLU A 288 7.39 26.31 -6.56
CA GLU A 288 7.41 27.29 -7.66
C GLU A 288 6.87 26.70 -8.97
N LEU A 289 7.16 25.41 -9.23
CA LEU A 289 6.70 24.74 -10.46
C LEU A 289 5.23 24.30 -10.39
N LEU A 290 4.73 23.93 -9.21
CA LEU A 290 3.41 23.30 -9.04
C LEU A 290 2.35 24.24 -8.49
N THR A 291 2.62 24.98 -7.41
CA THR A 291 1.60 25.64 -6.60
C THR A 291 0.88 26.77 -7.33
N ASP A 292 1.63 27.64 -8.02
CA ASP A 292 1.08 28.78 -8.78
C ASP A 292 0.77 28.42 -10.24
N ASN A 293 1.05 27.19 -10.65
CA ASN A 293 0.87 26.76 -12.02
C ASN A 293 -0.62 26.64 -12.34
N ARG A 294 -1.07 27.43 -13.32
CA ARG A 294 -2.45 27.42 -13.81
C ARG A 294 -2.92 26.03 -14.24
N ILE A 295 -2.05 25.21 -14.83
CA ILE A 295 -2.41 23.85 -15.27
C ILE A 295 -2.65 22.97 -14.05
N TRP A 296 -1.79 23.04 -13.04
CA TRP A 296 -1.92 22.27 -11.81
C TRP A 296 -3.20 22.64 -11.07
N ILE A 297 -3.45 23.93 -10.87
CA ILE A 297 -4.68 24.45 -10.25
C ILE A 297 -5.91 23.99 -11.05
N GLY A 298 -5.89 24.12 -12.37
CA GLY A 298 -7.01 23.69 -13.23
C GLY A 298 -7.29 22.18 -13.23
N ARG A 299 -6.35 21.34 -12.76
CA ARG A 299 -6.50 19.89 -12.66
C ARG A 299 -6.82 19.39 -11.25
N THR A 300 -6.62 20.22 -10.22
CA THR A 300 -6.72 19.79 -8.81
C THR A 300 -7.76 20.58 -8.03
N LYS A 301 -8.02 21.83 -8.40
CA LYS A 301 -9.04 22.65 -7.78
C LYS A 301 -10.43 22.12 -8.13
N ASP A 302 -11.32 22.08 -7.14
CA ASP A 302 -12.70 21.59 -7.25
C ASP A 302 -12.82 20.10 -7.68
N VAL A 303 -11.72 19.35 -7.66
CA VAL A 303 -11.71 17.91 -7.94
C VAL A 303 -11.73 17.12 -6.64
N GLY A 304 -12.62 16.13 -6.56
CA GLY A 304 -12.69 15.17 -5.46
C GLY A 304 -13.06 15.82 -4.13
N VAL A 305 -13.97 16.80 -4.15
CA VAL A 305 -14.43 17.54 -2.98
C VAL A 305 -15.09 16.60 -1.98
N VAL A 306 -14.66 16.67 -0.71
CA VAL A 306 -15.20 15.87 0.38
C VAL A 306 -15.65 16.79 1.50
N SER A 307 -16.93 16.68 1.88
CA SER A 307 -17.47 17.42 3.03
C SER A 307 -16.90 16.89 4.35
N ALA A 308 -16.81 17.73 5.38
CA ALA A 308 -16.35 17.31 6.70
C ALA A 308 -17.21 16.19 7.32
N ALA A 309 -18.52 16.21 7.09
CA ALA A 309 -19.43 15.19 7.58
C ALA A 309 -19.21 13.84 6.89
N ASP A 310 -19.03 13.85 5.56
CA ASP A 310 -18.73 12.63 4.81
C ASP A 310 -17.36 12.09 5.18
N ALA A 311 -16.34 12.94 5.32
CA ALA A 311 -15.01 12.51 5.75
C ALA A 311 -15.06 11.71 7.07
N LEU A 312 -15.85 12.16 8.04
CA LEU A 312 -16.05 11.45 9.30
C LEU A 312 -16.82 10.14 9.14
N ASN A 313 -17.92 10.16 8.37
CA ASN A 313 -18.75 8.97 8.13
C ASN A 313 -17.97 7.84 7.42
N TYR A 314 -17.12 8.18 6.46
CA TYR A 314 -16.25 7.24 5.74
C TYR A 314 -14.94 6.93 6.50
N SER A 315 -14.79 7.41 7.73
CA SER A 315 -13.63 7.18 8.60
C SER A 315 -12.31 7.61 7.95
N PHE A 316 -12.33 8.71 7.20
CA PHE A 316 -11.11 9.34 6.71
C PHE A 316 -10.25 9.87 7.85
N SER A 317 -8.95 9.86 7.62
CA SER A 317 -7.95 10.27 8.58
C SER A 317 -6.78 10.96 7.87
N GLY A 318 -5.97 11.70 8.63
CA GLY A 318 -4.80 12.40 8.12
C GLY A 318 -5.13 13.55 7.19
N VAL A 319 -4.36 13.66 6.12
CA VAL A 319 -4.48 14.73 5.11
C VAL A 319 -5.88 14.80 4.50
N MET A 320 -6.54 13.65 4.31
CA MET A 320 -7.91 13.61 3.76
C MET A 320 -8.92 14.28 4.69
N LEU A 321 -8.77 14.11 6.00
CA LEU A 321 -9.64 14.71 7.01
C LEU A 321 -9.30 16.20 7.23
N ARG A 322 -8.01 16.52 7.29
CA ARG A 322 -7.51 17.89 7.42
C ARG A 322 -7.85 18.76 6.20
N GLY A 323 -7.78 18.21 5.00
CA GLY A 323 -8.16 18.91 3.77
C GLY A 323 -9.61 19.38 3.77
N SER A 324 -10.51 18.60 4.39
CA SER A 324 -11.94 18.93 4.52
C SER A 324 -12.27 19.89 5.67
N GLY A 325 -11.28 20.48 6.34
CA GLY A 325 -11.48 21.49 7.38
C GLY A 325 -11.58 20.97 8.81
N VAL A 326 -11.36 19.68 9.06
CA VAL A 326 -11.39 19.12 10.42
C VAL A 326 -9.98 19.14 11.02
N PRO A 327 -9.72 19.94 12.09
CA PRO A 327 -8.40 20.03 12.71
C PRO A 327 -8.12 18.81 13.60
N TRP A 328 -7.72 17.70 12.99
CA TRP A 328 -7.39 16.44 13.68
C TRP A 328 -5.99 15.92 13.29
N ASP A 329 -5.15 15.72 14.30
CA ASP A 329 -3.84 15.07 14.20
C ASP A 329 -3.55 14.36 15.52
N ILE A 330 -3.25 13.05 15.45
CA ILE A 330 -2.99 12.22 16.62
C ILE A 330 -1.76 12.72 17.38
N ARG A 331 -0.75 13.29 16.71
CA ARG A 331 0.47 13.79 17.36
C ARG A 331 0.21 14.96 18.32
N LYS A 332 -0.91 15.67 18.15
CA LYS A 332 -1.34 16.76 19.04
C LYS A 332 -2.45 16.34 20.00
N SER A 333 -3.42 15.55 19.54
CA SER A 333 -4.57 15.16 20.35
C SER A 333 -4.25 14.01 21.31
N GLN A 334 -3.45 13.03 20.86
CA GLN A 334 -3.03 11.85 21.61
C GLN A 334 -1.53 11.62 21.39
N PRO A 335 -0.71 12.50 21.96
CA PRO A 335 0.73 12.51 21.72
C PRO A 335 1.39 11.20 22.18
N TYR A 336 2.37 10.76 21.39
CA TYR A 336 3.19 9.59 21.67
C TYR A 336 4.68 9.94 21.55
N ASP A 337 5.55 9.08 22.07
CA ASP A 337 7.00 9.27 22.13
C ASP A 337 7.40 10.66 22.67
N ALA A 338 8.00 11.53 21.83
CA ALA A 338 8.46 12.86 22.22
C ALA A 338 7.72 14.01 21.51
N TYR A 339 6.56 13.74 20.89
CA TYR A 339 5.78 14.75 20.17
C TYR A 339 5.29 15.91 21.07
N ASP A 340 5.12 15.66 22.38
CA ASP A 340 4.78 16.68 23.38
C ASP A 340 5.88 17.73 23.60
N LYS A 341 7.14 17.36 23.37
CA LYS A 341 8.31 18.20 23.67
C LYS A 341 8.75 19.05 22.47
N VAL A 342 8.11 18.86 21.32
CA VAL A 342 8.39 19.55 20.06
C VAL A 342 7.24 20.47 19.67
N GLU A 343 7.60 21.61 19.10
CA GLU A 343 6.67 22.64 18.69
C GLU A 343 6.53 22.63 17.16
N PHE A 344 5.31 22.41 16.70
CA PHE A 344 4.94 22.38 15.28
C PHE A 344 3.46 22.73 15.13
N ASP A 345 3.11 23.19 13.95
CA ASP A 345 1.75 23.56 13.58
C ASP A 345 1.15 22.51 12.63
N VAL A 346 -0.17 22.40 12.59
CA VAL A 346 -0.88 21.42 11.76
C VAL A 346 -1.65 22.17 10.66
N PRO A 347 -1.37 21.91 9.37
CA PRO A 347 -2.09 22.56 8.28
C PRO A 347 -3.49 21.97 8.12
N VAL A 348 -4.48 22.83 7.86
CA VAL A 348 -5.89 22.44 7.69
C VAL A 348 -6.41 23.15 6.44
N GLY A 349 -7.04 22.39 5.54
CA GLY A 349 -7.68 22.90 4.33
C GLY A 349 -9.06 23.49 4.61
N VAL A 350 -9.71 24.07 3.61
CA VAL A 350 -11.01 24.74 3.77
C VAL A 350 -12.07 24.11 2.87
N ASN A 351 -11.72 23.80 1.63
CA ASN A 351 -12.66 23.38 0.60
C ASN A 351 -12.80 21.86 0.51
N GLY A 352 -11.79 21.10 0.93
CA GLY A 352 -11.80 19.63 0.86
C GLY A 352 -11.46 19.05 -0.52
N ASP A 353 -10.87 19.87 -1.41
CA ASP A 353 -10.47 19.47 -2.76
C ASP A 353 -9.06 18.84 -2.79
N CYS A 354 -8.65 18.39 -3.98
CA CYS A 354 -7.33 17.80 -4.18
C CYS A 354 -6.19 18.82 -3.98
N TYR A 355 -6.45 20.11 -4.27
CA TYR A 355 -5.46 21.18 -4.14
C TYR A 355 -5.15 21.50 -2.66
N ASP A 356 -6.16 21.63 -1.80
CA ASP A 356 -5.97 21.84 -0.36
C ASP A 356 -5.18 20.67 0.28
N ARG A 357 -5.44 19.43 -0.17
CA ARG A 357 -4.67 18.24 0.28
C ARG A 357 -3.22 18.27 -0.19
N TYR A 358 -2.94 18.83 -1.36
CA TYR A 358 -1.59 19.05 -1.84
C TYR A 358 -0.88 20.09 -0.97
N LEU A 359 -1.52 21.25 -0.72
CA LEU A 359 -0.97 22.30 0.15
C LEU A 359 -0.72 21.80 1.58
N CYS A 360 -1.63 21.00 2.15
CA CYS A 360 -1.42 20.40 3.46
C CYS A 360 -0.15 19.54 3.51
N ARG A 361 0.14 18.76 2.45
CA ARG A 361 1.37 17.95 2.39
C ARG A 361 2.62 18.81 2.22
N MET A 362 2.54 19.89 1.44
CA MET A 362 3.64 20.84 1.27
C MET A 362 4.00 21.52 2.60
N GLU A 363 2.99 21.97 3.35
CA GLU A 363 3.20 22.51 4.70
C GLU A 363 3.69 21.44 5.70
N GLU A 364 3.21 20.19 5.59
CA GLU A 364 3.73 19.10 6.43
C GLU A 364 5.23 18.85 6.19
N PHE A 365 5.80 19.09 5.01
CA PHE A 365 7.26 19.06 4.82
C PHE A 365 7.97 20.11 5.69
N ARG A 366 7.48 21.35 5.67
CA ARG A 366 8.06 22.47 6.43
C ARG A 366 7.99 22.20 7.93
N GLN A 367 6.86 21.68 8.40
CA GLN A 367 6.68 21.32 9.81
C GLN A 367 7.54 20.12 10.20
N SER A 368 7.70 19.12 9.33
CA SER A 368 8.60 17.98 9.56
C SER A 368 10.06 18.45 9.69
N LEU A 369 10.51 19.36 8.81
CA LEU A 369 11.83 19.99 8.90
C LEU A 369 12.01 20.74 10.24
N ARG A 370 11.01 21.52 10.66
CA ARG A 370 11.02 22.22 11.96
C ARG A 370 11.19 21.24 13.13
N ILE A 371 10.50 20.11 13.10
CA ILE A 371 10.64 19.06 14.14
C ILE A 371 12.03 18.45 14.10
N ILE A 372 12.59 18.17 12.91
CA ILE A 372 13.95 17.62 12.76
C ILE A 372 14.98 18.56 13.40
N PHE A 373 14.95 19.87 13.10
CA PHE A 373 15.85 20.84 13.72
C PHE A 373 15.75 20.87 15.25
N GLN A 374 14.53 20.79 15.79
CA GLN A 374 14.33 20.74 17.24
C GLN A 374 14.83 19.44 17.86
N CYS A 375 14.63 18.30 17.19
CA CYS A 375 15.12 17.01 17.67
C CYS A 375 16.65 16.96 17.69
N LEU A 376 17.32 17.52 16.68
CA LEU A 376 18.78 17.60 16.64
C LEU A 376 19.32 18.44 17.81
N ASN A 377 18.70 19.58 18.11
CA ASN A 377 19.13 20.47 19.19
C ASN A 377 18.84 19.93 20.60
N LYS A 378 17.77 19.16 20.77
CA LYS A 378 17.29 18.67 22.08
C LYS A 378 17.66 17.21 22.37
N MET A 379 18.52 16.59 21.56
CA MET A 379 18.82 15.17 21.66
C MET A 379 19.52 14.81 22.99
N PRO A 380 18.91 14.01 23.87
CA PRO A 380 19.55 13.62 25.13
C PRO A 380 20.54 12.48 24.94
N ALA A 381 21.55 12.44 25.80
CA ALA A 381 22.37 11.24 25.99
C ALA A 381 21.59 10.19 26.80
N GLY A 382 21.87 8.91 26.59
CA GLY A 382 21.23 7.83 27.35
C GLY A 382 21.18 6.50 26.60
N PRO A 383 20.60 5.46 27.21
CA PRO A 383 20.37 4.18 26.55
C PRO A 383 19.28 4.29 25.47
N VAL A 384 19.41 3.49 24.40
CA VAL A 384 18.44 3.41 23.29
C VAL A 384 17.47 2.23 23.40
N LYS A 385 17.66 1.38 24.41
CA LYS A 385 16.83 0.21 24.71
C LYS A 385 16.42 0.23 26.16
N VAL A 386 15.26 -0.34 26.45
CA VAL A 386 14.85 -0.65 27.82
C VAL A 386 15.91 -1.53 28.48
N GLU A 387 16.22 -1.25 29.75
CA GLU A 387 17.28 -1.95 30.50
C GLU A 387 16.89 -3.38 30.92
N ASP A 388 15.60 -3.74 30.82
CA ASP A 388 15.12 -5.09 31.08
C ASP A 388 15.51 -6.07 29.97
N TYR A 389 16.49 -6.93 30.27
CA TYR A 389 16.99 -7.97 29.37
C TYR A 389 16.00 -9.11 29.11
N LYS A 390 14.84 -9.13 29.77
CA LYS A 390 13.76 -10.07 29.45
C LYS A 390 13.00 -9.67 28.19
N ILE A 391 13.09 -8.41 27.78
CA ILE A 391 12.37 -7.86 26.62
C ILE A 391 13.36 -7.44 25.55
N ALA A 392 14.34 -6.61 25.92
CA ALA A 392 15.37 -6.13 25.01
C ALA A 392 16.62 -7.02 25.08
N PRO A 393 17.27 -7.34 23.94
CA PRO A 393 18.47 -8.15 23.97
C PRO A 393 19.64 -7.38 24.62
N PRO A 394 20.45 -8.03 25.48
CA PRO A 394 21.59 -7.40 26.13
C PRO A 394 22.70 -7.02 25.11
N PRO A 395 23.58 -6.08 25.47
CA PRO A 395 24.71 -5.73 24.60
C PRO A 395 25.66 -6.90 24.42
N ARG A 396 26.30 -6.99 23.25
CA ARG A 396 27.19 -8.11 22.89
C ARG A 396 28.39 -8.28 23.83
N ALA A 397 28.87 -7.19 24.43
CA ALA A 397 29.94 -7.25 25.43
C ALA A 397 29.45 -8.00 26.69
N ALA A 398 28.34 -7.56 27.29
CA ALA A 398 27.76 -8.18 28.48
C ALA A 398 27.33 -9.64 28.24
N MET A 399 26.79 -9.95 27.06
CA MET A 399 26.41 -11.33 26.68
C MET A 399 27.59 -12.31 26.69
N LYS A 400 28.80 -11.85 26.40
CA LYS A 400 30.00 -12.72 26.36
C LYS A 400 30.66 -12.90 27.72
N GLU A 401 30.44 -11.97 28.65
CA GLU A 401 31.06 -11.98 29.98
C GLU A 401 30.12 -12.49 31.08
N ASN A 402 28.84 -12.10 31.03
CA ASN A 402 27.85 -12.44 32.05
C ASN A 402 26.97 -13.61 31.59
N MET A 403 26.86 -14.63 32.45
CA MET A 403 26.02 -15.81 32.22
C MET A 403 24.53 -15.46 32.10
N GLU A 404 24.02 -14.52 32.92
CA GLU A 404 22.60 -14.13 32.89
C GLU A 404 22.23 -13.47 31.55
N ALA A 405 23.09 -12.59 31.05
CA ALA A 405 22.92 -11.93 29.76
C ALA A 405 22.91 -12.96 28.62
N LEU A 406 23.74 -14.01 28.70
CA LEU A 406 23.73 -15.09 27.72
C LEU A 406 22.44 -15.90 27.76
N ILE A 407 21.93 -16.22 28.95
CA ILE A 407 20.64 -16.92 29.11
C ILE A 407 19.50 -16.11 28.50
N HIS A 408 19.42 -14.81 28.82
CA HIS A 408 18.39 -13.92 28.28
C HIS A 408 18.49 -13.80 26.75
N HIS A 409 19.70 -13.64 26.21
CA HIS A 409 19.92 -13.62 24.77
C HIS A 409 19.42 -14.92 24.11
N PHE A 410 19.78 -16.08 24.67
CA PHE A 410 19.37 -17.37 24.13
C PHE A 410 17.84 -17.54 24.14
N LEU A 411 17.17 -17.21 25.24
CA LEU A 411 15.72 -17.33 25.35
C LEU A 411 14.96 -16.36 24.44
N LEU A 412 15.40 -15.09 24.34
CA LEU A 412 14.77 -14.08 23.49
C LEU A 412 14.76 -14.45 22.01
N PHE A 413 15.85 -15.05 21.50
CA PHE A 413 15.95 -15.39 20.08
C PHE A 413 15.41 -16.78 19.73
N THR A 414 15.28 -17.69 20.70
CA THR A 414 14.72 -19.03 20.48
C THR A 414 13.22 -19.08 20.71
N LYS A 415 12.77 -18.59 21.88
CA LYS A 415 11.37 -18.57 22.31
C LYS A 415 10.72 -17.22 22.00
N GLY A 416 11.35 -16.14 22.45
CA GLY A 416 10.76 -14.80 22.46
C GLY A 416 10.36 -14.37 23.87
N TYR A 417 9.89 -13.14 24.01
CA TYR A 417 9.31 -12.64 25.26
C TYR A 417 7.81 -12.93 25.29
N THR A 418 7.30 -13.27 26.47
CA THR A 418 5.86 -13.44 26.72
C THR A 418 5.21 -12.09 26.93
N VAL A 419 4.12 -11.82 26.21
CA VAL A 419 3.32 -10.61 26.41
C VAL A 419 2.12 -10.95 27.30
N PRO A 420 1.76 -10.15 28.30
CA PRO A 420 0.57 -10.39 29.13
C PRO A 420 -0.70 -10.61 28.29
N PRO A 421 -1.66 -11.42 28.78
CA PRO A 421 -2.93 -11.58 28.09
C PRO A 421 -3.72 -10.27 28.11
N GLY A 422 -4.24 -9.85 26.97
CA GLY A 422 -4.92 -8.57 26.83
C GLY A 422 -5.14 -8.16 25.37
N GLU A 423 -5.91 -7.10 25.18
CA GLU A 423 -6.23 -6.53 23.88
C GLU A 423 -5.89 -5.05 23.87
N THR A 424 -5.23 -4.58 22.82
CA THR A 424 -4.92 -3.16 22.64
C THR A 424 -5.13 -2.72 21.21
N TYR A 425 -5.77 -1.56 21.06
CA TYR A 425 -5.69 -0.75 19.86
C TYR A 425 -4.73 0.41 20.14
N SER A 426 -3.69 0.52 19.33
CA SER A 426 -2.80 1.68 19.31
C SER A 426 -2.81 2.27 17.92
N ALA A 427 -2.89 3.60 17.84
CA ALA A 427 -2.91 4.33 16.59
C ALA A 427 -1.82 5.40 16.61
N ILE A 428 -1.24 5.65 15.44
CA ILE A 428 -0.29 6.73 15.21
C ILE A 428 -0.72 7.55 14.00
N GLU A 429 -0.20 8.76 13.90
CA GLU A 429 -0.33 9.56 12.70
C GLU A 429 0.75 9.13 11.68
N ALA A 430 0.47 8.12 10.86
CA ALA A 430 1.29 7.85 9.69
C ALA A 430 1.15 9.02 8.68
N PRO A 431 2.08 9.20 7.73
CA PRO A 431 1.97 10.28 6.74
C PRO A 431 0.71 10.19 5.86
N LYS A 432 0.15 8.98 5.73
CA LYS A 432 -1.12 8.71 5.04
C LYS A 432 -2.35 8.99 5.91
N GLY A 433 -2.19 9.09 7.23
CA GLY A 433 -3.26 9.28 8.21
C GLY A 433 -3.18 8.27 9.36
N GLU A 434 -4.31 7.99 9.99
CA GLU A 434 -4.37 7.13 11.17
C GLU A 434 -4.07 5.69 10.79
N MET A 435 -2.88 5.23 11.16
CA MET A 435 -2.51 3.83 11.10
C MET A 435 -2.68 3.22 12.48
N GLY A 436 -3.56 2.22 12.57
CA GLY A 436 -3.85 1.52 13.82
C GLY A 436 -3.41 0.06 13.77
N VAL A 437 -2.98 -0.47 14.91
CA VAL A 437 -2.76 -1.90 15.09
C VAL A 437 -3.58 -2.37 16.30
N PHE A 438 -4.45 -3.35 16.05
CA PHE A 438 -5.21 -4.07 17.06
C PHE A 438 -4.55 -5.42 17.32
N ILE A 439 -4.00 -5.61 18.51
CA ILE A 439 -3.32 -6.84 18.93
C ILE A 439 -4.12 -7.49 20.05
N VAL A 440 -4.34 -8.80 19.93
CA VAL A 440 -4.85 -9.67 20.99
C VAL A 440 -3.73 -10.62 21.38
N SER A 441 -3.39 -10.60 22.67
CA SER A 441 -2.41 -11.50 23.30
C SER A 441 -3.14 -12.49 24.21
N ASP A 442 -2.79 -13.77 24.11
CA ASP A 442 -3.28 -14.87 24.95
C ASP A 442 -2.34 -15.18 26.13
N GLY A 443 -1.32 -14.34 26.36
CA GLY A 443 -0.27 -14.59 27.35
C GLY A 443 0.94 -15.34 26.79
N SER A 444 0.93 -15.73 25.52
CA SER A 444 2.03 -16.44 24.88
C SER A 444 3.07 -15.50 24.24
N GLU A 445 4.11 -16.09 23.66
CA GLU A 445 5.20 -15.40 22.93
C GLU A 445 4.78 -14.96 21.51
N ARG A 446 3.58 -15.37 21.08
CA ARG A 446 3.03 -15.11 19.74
C ARG A 446 1.73 -14.32 19.86
N PRO A 447 1.47 -13.34 18.98
CA PRO A 447 0.19 -12.66 18.97
C PRO A 447 -0.90 -13.63 18.54
N TYR A 448 -1.97 -13.72 19.33
CA TYR A 448 -3.13 -14.56 19.01
C TYR A 448 -3.85 -14.02 17.78
N ARG A 449 -4.02 -12.69 17.72
CA ARG A 449 -4.59 -11.99 16.57
C ARG A 449 -3.91 -10.64 16.42
N CYS A 450 -3.61 -10.28 15.18
CA CYS A 450 -3.14 -8.95 14.83
C CYS A 450 -3.95 -8.45 13.64
N LYS A 451 -4.66 -7.34 13.82
CA LYS A 451 -5.42 -6.65 12.77
C LYS A 451 -4.82 -5.26 12.57
N VAL A 452 -4.44 -4.95 11.34
CA VAL A 452 -3.96 -3.62 10.96
C VAL A 452 -5.14 -2.83 10.42
N ARG A 453 -5.28 -1.58 10.85
CA ARG A 453 -6.12 -0.56 10.21
C ARG A 453 -5.22 0.27 9.29
N ALA A 454 -5.33 0.05 7.99
CA ALA A 454 -4.63 0.83 6.99
C ALA A 454 -5.49 2.05 6.58
N PRO A 455 -4.97 3.29 6.62
CA PRO A 455 -5.74 4.48 6.25
C PRO A 455 -6.21 4.41 4.78
N GLY A 456 -5.33 3.97 3.89
CA GLY A 456 -5.63 3.83 2.45
C GLY A 456 -6.78 2.86 2.12
N PHE A 457 -7.11 1.93 3.03
CA PHE A 457 -8.26 1.04 2.83
C PHE A 457 -9.60 1.77 3.00
N ALA A 458 -9.71 2.65 4.01
CA ALA A 458 -10.88 3.49 4.19
C ALA A 458 -11.01 4.52 3.06
N HIS A 459 -9.88 5.13 2.67
CA HIS A 459 -9.81 6.07 1.55
C HIS A 459 -10.29 5.46 0.24
N LEU A 460 -9.82 4.26 -0.11
CA LEU A 460 -10.25 3.57 -1.33
C LEU A 460 -11.70 3.08 -1.27
N GLY A 461 -12.20 2.72 -0.08
CA GLY A 461 -13.60 2.33 0.10
C GLY A 461 -14.59 3.44 -0.27
N ALA A 462 -14.16 4.69 -0.19
CA ALA A 462 -14.96 5.87 -0.55
C ALA A 462 -14.69 6.40 -1.97
N MET A 463 -13.84 5.72 -2.76
CA MET A 463 -13.49 6.13 -4.12
C MET A 463 -14.73 6.33 -5.01
N ASP A 464 -15.75 5.49 -4.86
CA ASP A 464 -17.01 5.60 -5.60
C ASP A 464 -17.71 6.94 -5.34
N GLN A 465 -17.81 7.38 -4.09
CA GLN A 465 -18.47 8.65 -3.78
C GLN A 465 -17.65 9.85 -4.28
N ILE A 466 -16.32 9.82 -4.12
CA ILE A 466 -15.45 10.94 -4.51
C ILE A 466 -15.40 11.09 -6.03
N SER A 467 -15.42 9.98 -6.78
CA SER A 467 -15.27 9.99 -8.24
C SER A 467 -16.57 10.21 -9.02
N ARG A 468 -17.74 10.07 -8.39
CA ARG A 468 -19.03 10.32 -9.06
C ARG A 468 -19.12 11.76 -9.58
N GLY A 469 -19.64 11.90 -10.79
CA GLY A 469 -19.81 13.20 -11.45
C GLY A 469 -18.53 13.83 -12.00
N HIS A 470 -17.38 13.17 -11.81
CA HIS A 470 -16.11 13.64 -12.33
C HIS A 470 -15.79 12.97 -13.67
N LEU A 471 -14.86 13.57 -14.41
CA LEU A 471 -14.36 13.02 -15.66
C LEU A 471 -13.35 11.88 -15.39
N LEU A 472 -13.15 11.02 -16.38
CA LEU A 472 -12.16 9.93 -16.31
C LEU A 472 -10.74 10.42 -15.96
N ALA A 473 -10.35 11.58 -16.49
CA ALA A 473 -9.04 12.16 -16.21
C ALA A 473 -8.89 12.62 -14.75
N ASP A 474 -9.98 13.00 -14.09
CA ASP A 474 -9.97 13.50 -12.71
C ASP A 474 -9.90 12.35 -11.71
N ALA A 475 -10.39 11.16 -12.07
CA ALA A 475 -10.21 9.94 -11.27
C ALA A 475 -8.73 9.63 -11.02
N VAL A 476 -7.84 9.94 -11.97
CA VAL A 476 -6.39 9.77 -11.80
C VAL A 476 -5.83 10.73 -10.75
N ALA A 477 -6.26 11.99 -10.75
CA ALA A 477 -5.87 12.96 -9.73
C ALA A 477 -6.41 12.55 -8.33
N ILE A 478 -7.65 12.06 -8.27
CA ILE A 478 -8.24 11.53 -7.03
C ILE A 478 -7.40 10.36 -6.49
N ILE A 479 -7.01 9.40 -7.34
CA ILE A 479 -6.14 8.27 -6.94
C ILE A 479 -4.81 8.75 -6.36
N GLY A 480 -4.18 9.73 -7.01
CA GLY A 480 -2.93 10.31 -6.54
C GLY A 480 -3.07 11.02 -5.19
N THR A 481 -4.16 11.77 -4.98
CA THR A 481 -4.39 12.48 -3.70
C THR A 481 -4.81 11.59 -2.55
N LEU A 482 -5.40 10.42 -2.80
CA LEU A 482 -5.66 9.41 -1.76
C LEU A 482 -4.39 8.72 -1.29
N ASP A 483 -3.25 8.93 -1.99
CA ASP A 483 -1.96 8.33 -1.69
C ASP A 483 -2.06 6.81 -1.50
N LEU A 484 -2.57 6.15 -2.54
CA LEU A 484 -2.80 4.72 -2.54
C LEU A 484 -1.50 3.99 -2.88
N ILE A 485 -0.88 3.42 -1.85
CA ILE A 485 0.12 2.38 -2.06
C ILE A 485 -0.63 1.06 -2.11
N SER A 486 -0.49 0.35 -3.24
CA SER A 486 -1.19 -0.90 -3.53
C SER A 486 -1.34 -1.80 -2.30
N ILE A 487 -2.58 -1.85 -1.80
CA ILE A 487 -2.93 -2.31 -0.47
C ILE A 487 -2.53 -3.78 -0.30
N VAL A 488 -1.54 -4.01 0.54
CA VAL A 488 -1.18 -5.33 1.05
C VAL A 488 -2.10 -5.59 2.25
N ASP A 489 -3.02 -6.55 2.10
CA ASP A 489 -3.65 -7.30 3.21
C ASP A 489 -4.88 -6.79 3.96
N GLN A 490 -5.94 -6.39 3.24
CA GLN A 490 -7.25 -6.12 3.86
C GLN A 490 -8.42 -6.99 3.35
N ILE A 491 -8.19 -8.09 2.61
CA ILE A 491 -9.30 -9.00 2.30
C ILE A 491 -9.60 -9.88 3.50
N GLU A 492 -10.66 -9.53 4.23
CA GLU A 492 -11.36 -10.49 5.08
C GLU A 492 -11.81 -11.68 4.24
N SER A 493 -11.36 -12.87 4.60
CA SER A 493 -12.02 -14.08 4.14
C SER A 493 -13.44 -14.08 4.72
N LYS A 494 -14.43 -13.62 3.94
CA LYS A 494 -15.88 -13.63 4.26
C LYS A 494 -16.43 -15.00 4.71
N LYS A 495 -15.62 -16.07 4.69
CA LYS A 495 -15.98 -17.44 5.09
C LYS A 495 -15.96 -17.70 6.60
N LYS A 496 -15.35 -16.85 7.45
CA LYS A 496 -15.31 -17.07 8.91
C LYS A 496 -16.31 -16.25 9.73
N VAL A 497 -16.70 -15.05 9.27
CA VAL A 497 -17.66 -14.19 10.00
C VAL A 497 -19.07 -14.81 10.02
N LYS A 498 -19.48 -15.51 8.95
CA LYS A 498 -20.75 -16.28 8.93
C LYS A 498 -20.81 -17.35 10.03
N LYS A 499 -19.70 -18.08 10.26
CA LYS A 499 -19.65 -19.11 11.31
C LYS A 499 -19.74 -18.55 12.73
N LEU A 500 -19.29 -17.32 12.98
CA LEU A 500 -19.41 -16.70 14.31
C LEU A 500 -20.81 -16.11 14.53
N HIS A 501 -21.43 -15.56 13.49
CA HIS A 501 -22.81 -15.09 13.54
C HIS A 501 -23.83 -16.23 13.67
N ASP A 502 -23.54 -17.39 13.08
CA ASP A 502 -24.38 -18.59 13.18
C ASP A 502 -24.25 -19.30 14.54
N VAL A 503 -23.12 -19.13 15.25
CA VAL A 503 -22.90 -19.71 16.60
C VAL A 503 -23.53 -18.83 17.70
N ALA A 504 -23.60 -17.51 17.51
CA ALA A 504 -24.24 -16.60 18.46
C ALA A 504 -25.78 -16.68 18.46
N ASN A 505 -26.39 -17.25 17.40
CA ASN A 505 -27.84 -17.32 17.22
C ASN A 505 -28.43 -18.73 17.41
N ALA A 506 -27.68 -19.68 17.97
CA ALA A 506 -28.21 -21.02 18.27
C ALA A 506 -28.99 -21.00 19.62
N PRO A 507 -30.27 -21.41 19.65
CA PRO A 507 -31.07 -21.37 20.88
C PRO A 507 -30.65 -22.47 21.88
N ASP A 508 -30.45 -22.04 23.13
CA ASP A 508 -30.20 -22.85 24.34
C ASP A 508 -31.21 -23.99 24.52
N THR A 509 -30.94 -25.17 23.94
CA THR A 509 -31.79 -26.36 24.13
C THR A 509 -30.99 -27.66 24.07
N ALA A 510 -29.94 -27.83 24.86
CA ALA A 510 -29.31 -29.16 25.02
C ALA A 510 -28.44 -29.32 26.28
N ILE A 511 -28.89 -28.91 27.47
CA ILE A 511 -28.28 -29.37 28.73
C ILE A 511 -29.39 -29.81 29.68
N HIS A 512 -30.05 -30.91 29.35
CA HIS A 512 -30.70 -31.81 30.31
C HIS A 512 -31.00 -33.14 29.62
N ARG A 513 -30.66 -34.25 30.32
CA ARG A 513 -30.68 -35.68 29.92
C ARG A 513 -29.33 -36.11 29.34
N LYS A 514 -28.54 -36.98 29.96
CA LYS A 514 -28.81 -38.13 30.84
C LYS A 514 -27.53 -38.49 31.63
N SER A 515 -27.76 -39.01 32.83
CA SER A 515 -27.02 -40.04 33.59
C SER A 515 -25.54 -40.25 33.30
#